data_AF-A0A536P0P9-F1
#
_entry.id   AF-A0A536P0P9-F1
#
_cell.length_a   1.000
_cell.length_b   1.000
_cell.length_c   1.000
_cell.angle_alpha   90.00
_cell.angle_beta   90.00
_cell.angle_gamma   90.00
#
_symmetry.space_group_name_H-M   'P 1'
#
loop_
_entity.id
_entity.type
_entity.pdbx_description
1 polymer ?
#
loop_
_entity_poly.entity_id
_entity_poly.type
_entity_poly.pdbx_seq_one_letter_code
_entity_poly.pdbx_strand_id
1 'polypeptide(L)'
;MGYLRMVMREQAVFPNEGLRINIVFHVPGPIFQPDYKGVHATKLDRKNSRVLVVAAVPSNLKFDEVSGYFANVLREARQNAIDYARKRKIAASADRVSGLIDHLLNQIVATDR
;
A
#
# COMPACT_ATOMS: atom_id res chain seq x y z
N MET A 1 -5.50 -12.14 -19.80
CA MET A 1 -6.80 -12.56 -19.22
C MET A 1 -6.74 -13.05 -17.77
N GLY A 2 -5.63 -13.62 -17.27
CA GLY A 2 -5.53 -14.09 -15.87
C GLY A 2 -5.59 -13.00 -14.79
N TYR A 3 -4.90 -11.87 -15.01
CA TYR A 3 -4.86 -10.74 -14.07
C TYR A 3 -6.23 -10.15 -13.76
N LEU A 4 -7.09 -9.97 -14.77
CA LEU A 4 -8.43 -9.41 -14.58
C LEU A 4 -9.30 -10.30 -13.68
N ARG A 5 -9.18 -11.62 -13.85
CA ARG A 5 -9.92 -12.62 -13.08
C ARG A 5 -9.45 -12.67 -11.62
N MET A 6 -8.16 -12.48 -11.39
CA MET A 6 -7.56 -12.37 -10.05
C MET A 6 -8.04 -11.09 -9.35
N VAL A 7 -7.96 -9.94 -10.02
CA VAL A 7 -8.43 -8.64 -9.48
C VAL A 7 -9.92 -8.69 -9.13
N MET A 8 -10.74 -9.32 -9.98
CA MET A 8 -12.18 -9.49 -9.70
C MET A 8 -12.45 -10.45 -8.54
N ARG A 9 -11.67 -11.53 -8.39
CA ARG A 9 -11.77 -12.44 -7.23
C ARG A 9 -11.42 -11.73 -5.93
N GLU A 10 -10.31 -11.01 -5.91
CA GLU A 10 -9.86 -10.24 -4.74
C GLU A 10 -10.87 -9.15 -4.37
N GLN A 11 -11.48 -8.45 -5.34
CA GLN A 11 -12.56 -7.49 -5.08
C GLN A 11 -13.82 -8.12 -4.48
N ALA A 12 -14.14 -9.37 -4.84
CA ALA A 12 -15.30 -10.07 -4.29
C ALA A 12 -15.05 -10.55 -2.85
N VAL A 13 -13.82 -10.93 -2.52
CA VAL A 13 -13.41 -11.38 -1.17
C VAL A 13 -13.18 -10.18 -0.24
N PHE A 14 -12.63 -9.10 -0.76
CA PHE A 14 -12.39 -7.84 -0.06
C PHE A 14 -13.18 -6.71 -0.72
N PRO A 15 -14.50 -6.60 -0.45
CA PRO A 15 -15.32 -5.52 -0.99
C PRO A 15 -14.72 -4.17 -0.59
N ASN A 16 -14.66 -3.24 -1.55
CA ASN A 16 -13.94 -1.97 -1.47
C ASN A 16 -14.70 -0.91 -0.63
N GLU A 17 -15.14 -1.32 0.55
CA GLU A 17 -15.94 -0.61 1.54
C GLU A 17 -15.05 -0.18 2.72
N GLY A 18 -14.87 1.13 2.91
CA GLY A 18 -14.00 1.67 3.97
C GLY A 18 -12.96 2.66 3.44
N LEU A 19 -11.87 2.79 4.20
CA LEU A 19 -10.75 3.65 3.83
C LEU A 19 -9.96 3.03 2.69
N ARG A 20 -9.95 3.69 1.54
CA ARG A 20 -9.17 3.22 0.38
C ARG A 20 -7.76 3.78 0.47
N ILE A 21 -6.76 2.97 0.17
CA ILE A 21 -5.36 3.40 0.12
C ILE A 21 -4.88 3.30 -1.32
N ASN A 22 -4.26 4.37 -1.81
CA ASN A 22 -3.50 4.35 -3.05
C ASN A 22 -2.01 4.41 -2.68
N ILE A 23 -1.24 3.39 -3.06
CA ILE A 23 0.20 3.33 -2.76
C ILE A 23 0.96 3.58 -4.06
N VAL A 24 1.80 4.61 -4.07
CA VAL A 24 2.66 4.95 -5.20
C VAL A 24 4.12 4.72 -4.81
N PHE A 25 4.80 3.91 -5.61
CA PHE A 25 6.22 3.63 -5.45
C PHE A 25 7.03 4.56 -6.35
N HIS A 26 7.88 5.38 -5.75
CA HIS A 26 8.83 6.23 -6.46
C HIS A 26 10.16 5.49 -6.58
N VAL A 27 10.43 4.98 -7.78
CA VAL A 27 11.67 4.27 -8.10
C VAL A 27 12.70 5.29 -8.61
N PRO A 28 13.89 5.38 -7.99
CA PRO A 28 14.92 6.31 -8.42
C PRO A 28 15.41 5.94 -9.82
N GLY A 29 15.45 6.94 -10.68
CA GLY A 29 15.95 6.84 -12.05
C GLY A 29 16.90 7.99 -12.39
N PRO A 30 17.44 8.01 -13.61
CA PRO A 30 18.41 9.03 -14.03
C PRO A 30 17.83 10.46 -14.03
N ILE A 31 16.52 10.61 -14.15
CA ILE A 31 15.82 11.91 -14.25
C ILE A 31 15.18 12.33 -12.93
N PHE A 32 14.82 11.36 -12.07
CA PHE A 32 14.10 11.62 -10.83
C PHE A 32 14.71 10.79 -9.70
N GLN A 33 15.18 11.48 -8.66
CA GLN A 33 15.60 10.86 -7.41
C GLN A 33 14.70 11.38 -6.29
N PRO A 34 14.00 10.49 -5.55
CA PRO A 34 13.26 10.91 -4.37
C PRO A 34 14.20 11.57 -3.36
N ASP A 35 13.85 12.77 -2.91
CA ASP A 35 14.57 13.53 -1.88
C ASP A 35 14.16 13.13 -0.45
N TYR A 36 13.28 12.15 -0.32
CA TYR A 36 12.79 11.60 0.94
C TYR A 36 13.01 10.08 1.02
N LYS A 37 12.89 9.54 2.24
CA LYS A 37 13.03 8.11 2.52
C LYS A 37 11.76 7.55 3.16
N GLY A 38 11.52 6.26 2.94
CA GLY A 38 10.44 5.51 3.58
C GLY A 38 9.05 5.84 3.02
N VAL A 39 8.03 5.55 3.82
CA VAL A 39 6.62 5.67 3.45
C VAL A 39 5.95 6.84 4.18
N HIS A 40 5.22 7.68 3.46
CA HIS A 40 4.43 8.74 4.08
C HIS A 40 3.07 8.95 3.41
N ALA A 41 2.05 9.27 4.21
CA ALA A 41 0.75 9.68 3.71
C ALA A 41 0.78 11.15 3.26
N THR A 42 0.42 11.40 2.00
CA THR A 42 0.47 12.74 1.40
C THR A 42 -0.88 13.43 1.42
N LYS A 43 -1.91 12.82 0.83
CA LYS A 43 -3.18 13.52 0.57
C LYS A 43 -4.38 12.58 0.60
N LEU A 44 -5.50 13.08 1.11
CA LEU A 44 -6.80 12.48 0.84
C LEU A 44 -7.35 12.96 -0.50
N ASP A 45 -7.52 12.03 -1.44
CA ASP A 45 -8.37 12.24 -2.59
C ASP A 45 -9.84 12.15 -2.16
N ARG A 46 -10.44 13.32 -1.92
CA ARG A 46 -11.85 13.43 -1.53
C ARG A 46 -12.82 12.94 -2.60
N LYS A 47 -12.45 13.01 -3.89
CA LYS A 47 -13.33 12.60 -4.99
C LYS A 47 -13.52 11.09 -5.01
N ASN A 48 -12.47 10.35 -4.68
CA ASN A 48 -12.47 8.89 -4.72
C ASN A 48 -12.42 8.23 -3.32
N SER A 49 -12.43 9.05 -2.27
CA SER A 49 -12.29 8.67 -0.85
C SER A 49 -11.07 7.79 -0.59
N ARG A 50 -9.89 8.19 -1.09
CA ARG A 50 -8.64 7.43 -0.97
C ARG A 50 -7.54 8.24 -0.29
N VAL A 51 -6.82 7.62 0.64
CA VAL A 51 -5.58 8.17 1.17
C VAL A 51 -4.45 7.77 0.23
N LEU A 52 -3.78 8.77 -0.30
CA LEU A 52 -2.55 8.60 -1.06
C LEU A 52 -1.39 8.42 -0.09
N VAL A 53 -0.66 7.34 -0.29
CA VAL A 53 0.58 7.00 0.39
C VAL A 53 1.66 6.87 -0.67
N VAL A 54 2.81 7.47 -0.42
CA VAL A 54 3.96 7.39 -1.33
C VAL A 54 5.12 6.72 -0.60
N ALA A 55 5.85 5.88 -1.32
CA ALA A 55 7.01 5.16 -0.82
C ALA A 55 8.21 5.40 -1.75
N ALA A 56 9.33 5.89 -1.20
CA ALA A 56 10.58 6.02 -1.95
C ALA A 56 11.34 4.70 -1.92
N VAL A 57 11.53 4.09 -3.09
CA VAL A 57 12.26 2.82 -3.22
C VAL A 57 13.77 3.08 -3.10
N PRO A 58 14.50 2.36 -2.24
CA PRO A 58 15.95 2.51 -2.15
C PRO A 58 16.61 2.14 -3.47
N SER A 59 17.57 2.95 -3.93
CA SER A 59 18.34 2.67 -5.16
C SER A 59 19.26 1.45 -5.04
N ASN A 60 19.57 1.05 -3.81
CA ASN A 60 20.43 -0.08 -3.46
C ASN A 60 19.65 -1.32 -3.02
N LEU A 61 18.33 -1.36 -3.24
CA LEU A 61 17.50 -2.51 -2.87
C LEU A 61 17.92 -3.75 -3.67
N LYS A 62 18.31 -4.81 -2.96
CA LYS A 62 18.71 -6.07 -3.61
C LYS A 62 17.49 -6.94 -3.91
N PHE A 63 17.61 -7.82 -4.90
CA PHE A 63 16.50 -8.66 -5.37
C PHE A 63 15.93 -9.56 -4.27
N ASP A 64 16.79 -10.15 -3.45
CA ASP A 64 16.44 -10.99 -2.29
C ASP A 64 15.75 -10.21 -1.15
N GLU A 65 15.86 -8.89 -1.14
CA GLU A 65 15.25 -8.01 -0.14
C GLU A 65 13.91 -7.42 -0.60
N VAL A 66 13.54 -7.59 -1.88
CA VAL A 66 12.36 -6.97 -2.50
C VAL A 66 11.08 -7.36 -1.78
N SER A 67 10.84 -8.66 -1.59
CA SER A 67 9.64 -9.18 -0.92
C SER A 67 9.48 -8.59 0.48
N GLY A 68 10.56 -8.59 1.27
CA GLY A 68 10.60 -8.01 2.61
C GLY A 68 10.36 -6.50 2.61
N TYR A 69 10.94 -5.78 1.66
CA TYR A 69 10.72 -4.35 1.49
C TYR A 69 9.25 -4.02 1.18
N PHE A 70 8.64 -4.71 0.21
CA PHE A 70 7.24 -4.49 -0.15
C PHE A 70 6.30 -4.81 1.03
N ALA A 71 6.59 -5.89 1.77
CA ALA A 71 5.85 -6.21 2.99
C ALA A 71 5.93 -5.08 4.03
N ASN A 72 7.11 -4.51 4.25
CA ASN A 72 7.28 -3.38 5.16
C ASN A 72 6.55 -2.14 4.68
N VAL A 73 6.62 -1.82 3.38
CA VAL A 73 5.90 -0.68 2.81
C VAL A 73 4.39 -0.81 2.99
N LEU A 74 3.83 -2.02 2.78
CA LEU A 74 2.40 -2.26 2.98
C LEU A 74 1.99 -2.05 4.44
N ARG A 75 2.81 -2.52 5.40
CA ARG A 75 2.57 -2.30 6.84
C ARG A 75 2.63 -0.82 7.21
N GLU A 76 3.64 -0.10 6.74
CA GLU A 76 3.78 1.34 7.00
C GLU A 76 2.67 2.15 6.33
N ALA A 77 2.26 1.78 5.11
CA ALA A 77 1.17 2.45 4.40
C ALA A 77 -0.17 2.28 5.11
N ARG A 78 -0.44 1.08 5.65
CA ARG A 78 -1.59 0.83 6.52
C ARG A 78 -1.60 1.79 7.70
N GLN A 79 -0.50 1.82 8.45
CA GLN A 79 -0.39 2.61 9.67
C GLN A 79 -0.54 4.11 9.38
N ASN A 80 0.18 4.61 8.36
CA ASN A 80 0.10 5.98 7.92
C ASN A 80 -1.32 6.39 7.48
N ALA A 81 -2.04 5.51 6.78
CA ALA A 81 -3.41 5.78 6.36
C ALA A 81 -4.39 5.82 7.54
N ILE A 82 -4.25 4.90 8.50
CA ILE A 82 -5.06 4.88 9.73
C ILE A 82 -4.82 6.16 10.54
N ASP A 83 -3.55 6.54 10.73
CA ASP A 83 -3.20 7.74 11.49
C ASP A 83 -3.68 9.02 10.81
N TYR A 84 -3.58 9.08 9.48
CA TYR A 84 -4.14 10.17 8.69
C TYR A 84 -5.66 10.26 8.85
N ALA A 85 -6.38 9.14 8.73
CA ALA A 85 -7.82 9.08 8.87
C ALA A 85 -8.27 9.49 10.28
N ARG A 86 -7.58 9.01 11.32
CA ARG A 86 -7.82 9.38 12.72
C ARG A 86 -7.64 10.87 12.95
N LYS A 87 -6.53 11.45 12.50
CA LYS A 87 -6.25 12.91 12.59
C LYS A 87 -7.33 13.75 11.90
N ARG A 88 -7.91 13.24 10.82
CA ARG A 88 -8.92 13.94 10.02
C ARG A 88 -10.37 13.57 10.37
N LYS A 89 -10.60 12.74 11.40
CA LYS A 89 -11.93 12.24 11.81
C LYS A 89 -12.71 11.61 10.64
N ILE A 90 -12.01 10.95 9.73
CA ILE A 90 -12.64 10.22 8.63
C ILE A 90 -13.17 8.91 9.21
N ALA A 91 -14.44 8.59 8.95
CA ALA A 91 -15.03 7.30 9.28
C ALA A 91 -14.38 6.21 8.41
N ALA A 92 -13.21 5.76 8.83
CA ALA A 92 -12.47 4.66 8.23
C ALA A 92 -12.85 3.38 8.97
N SER A 93 -13.37 2.37 8.26
CA SER A 93 -13.38 0.99 8.79
C SER A 93 -11.94 0.46 8.76
N ALA A 94 -11.12 0.90 9.73
CA ALA A 94 -9.72 0.50 9.87
C ALA A 94 -9.56 -1.04 9.92
N ASP A 95 -10.58 -1.75 10.41
CA ASP A 95 -10.59 -3.21 10.54
C ASP A 95 -10.54 -3.93 9.19
N ARG A 96 -11.15 -3.40 8.12
CA ARG A 96 -11.18 -4.07 6.80
C ARG A 96 -9.95 -3.81 5.93
N VAL A 97 -9.33 -2.63 6.05
CA VAL A 97 -8.02 -2.32 5.43
C VAL A 97 -6.95 -3.28 5.92
N SER A 98 -7.07 -3.71 7.17
CA SER A 98 -6.16 -4.66 7.79
C SER A 98 -6.22 -6.03 7.10
N GLY A 99 -7.43 -6.56 6.85
CA GLY A 99 -7.60 -7.89 6.26
C GLY A 99 -6.99 -8.06 4.85
N LEU A 100 -7.12 -7.07 3.97
CA LEU A 100 -6.52 -7.13 2.63
C LEU A 100 -4.98 -7.04 2.70
N ILE A 101 -4.44 -6.17 3.55
CA ILE A 101 -3.00 -6.03 3.70
C ILE A 101 -2.39 -7.29 4.32
N ASP A 102 -3.05 -7.89 5.31
CA ASP A 102 -2.61 -9.16 5.91
C ASP A 102 -2.65 -10.31 4.89
N HIS A 103 -3.66 -10.36 4.02
CA HIS A 103 -3.73 -11.32 2.92
C HIS A 103 -2.59 -11.17 1.91
N LEU A 104 -2.31 -9.93 1.48
CA LEU A 104 -1.19 -9.64 0.57
C LEU A 104 0.16 -9.98 1.21
N LEU A 105 0.33 -9.70 2.51
CA LEU A 105 1.53 -10.08 3.26
C LEU A 105 1.72 -11.60 3.30
N ASN A 106 0.63 -12.35 3.49
CA ASN A 106 0.68 -13.82 3.49
C ASN A 106 1.06 -14.38 2.10
N GLN A 107 0.60 -13.75 1.01
CA GLN A 107 1.00 -14.15 -0.36
C GLN A 107 2.48 -13.88 -0.64
N ILE A 108 3.02 -12.76 -0.16
CA ILE A 108 4.45 -12.43 -0.31
C ILE A 108 5.29 -13.49 0.42
N VAL A 109 4.94 -13.83 1.67
CA VAL A 109 5.65 -14.85 2.46
C VAL A 109 5.55 -16.25 1.84
N ALA A 110 4.43 -16.58 1.19
CA ALA A 110 4.27 -17.87 0.51
C ALA A 110 5.05 -17.98 -0.80
N THR A 111 5.44 -16.86 -1.42
CA THR A 111 6.20 -16.84 -2.69
C THR A 111 7.71 -16.96 -2.47
N ASP A 112 8.21 -16.61 -1.28
CA ASP A 112 9.60 -16.76 -0.88
C ASP A 112 9.95 -18.18 -0.34
N ARG A 113 8.99 -19.12 -0.34
CA ARG A 113 9.18 -20.54 0.04
C ARG A 113 9.26 -21.44 -1.17
#